data_AF-A0A432LRJ2-F1
#
_entry.id   AF-A0A432LRJ2-F1
#
_cell.length_a   1.000
_cell.length_b   1.000
_cell.length_c   1.000
_cell.angle_alpha   90.00
_cell.angle_beta   90.00
_cell.angle_gamma   90.00
#
_symmetry.space_group_name_H-M   'P 1'
#
loop_
_entity.id
_entity.type
_entity.pdbx_description
1 polymer ?
#
loop_
_entity_poly.entity_id
_entity_poly.type
_entity_poly.pdbx_seq_one_letter_code
_entity_poly.pdbx_strand_id
1 'polypeptide(L)'
;MKSWSIFLSFLFCTTLACAACAALAPQSDDSPSSQPASEKPVYNGSVPIASLSPDEADLIKNLQAKNNAYQDVKGLVTAKGWRPLVCDQCKENVVGGDYEEVCSTNPNSPACKICDSLPELNSCSGDGYCLMQFHSGNSKLILKVGTYGDYRDAPNLMVTGWGFYTKASD
;
A
#
# COMPACT_ATOMS: atom_id res chain seq x y z
N MET A 1 4.06 -32.81 -69.80
CA MET A 1 2.97 -32.95 -70.80
C MET A 1 1.64 -32.86 -70.06
N LYS A 2 0.75 -31.93 -70.50
CA LYS A 2 -0.67 -31.68 -70.11
C LYS A 2 -0.89 -31.25 -68.65
N SER A 3 -1.22 -30.01 -68.27
CA SER A 3 -2.12 -28.95 -68.81
C SER A 3 -3.56 -29.40 -69.04
N TRP A 4 -4.49 -28.94 -68.18
CA TRP A 4 -5.82 -28.50 -68.60
C TRP A 4 -6.32 -27.36 -67.70
N SER A 5 -6.82 -26.34 -68.39
CA SER A 5 -7.25 -25.02 -67.97
C SER A 5 -8.76 -24.89 -67.68
N ILE A 6 -9.09 -24.17 -66.61
CA ILE A 6 -10.03 -23.02 -66.48
C ILE A 6 -11.53 -23.12 -66.90
N PHE A 7 -12.33 -22.40 -66.08
CA PHE A 7 -13.59 -21.65 -66.32
C PHE A 7 -14.93 -22.39 -66.11
N LEU A 8 -15.77 -21.88 -65.19
CA LEU A 8 -16.90 -21.02 -65.57
C LEU A 8 -17.59 -20.41 -64.33
N SER A 9 -17.76 -19.09 -64.38
CA SER A 9 -18.59 -18.29 -63.46
C SER A 9 -20.07 -18.60 -63.62
N PHE A 10 -20.83 -18.61 -62.52
CA PHE A 10 -22.26 -18.32 -62.54
C PHE A 10 -22.59 -17.28 -61.47
N LEU A 11 -22.97 -16.09 -61.96
CA LEU A 11 -23.78 -15.11 -61.28
C LEU A 11 -25.05 -15.79 -60.73
N PHE A 12 -25.33 -15.60 -59.44
CA PHE A 12 -26.72 -15.47 -58.99
C PHE A 12 -26.85 -14.25 -58.09
N CYS A 13 -27.61 -13.30 -58.63
CA CYS A 13 -28.08 -12.09 -58.03
C CYS A 13 -29.28 -12.46 -57.13
N THR A 14 -29.18 -12.20 -55.83
CA THR A 14 -30.35 -12.09 -54.96
C THR A 14 -30.16 -10.91 -54.04
N THR A 15 -30.89 -9.85 -54.36
CA THR A 15 -31.16 -8.68 -53.54
C THR A 15 -32.03 -9.08 -52.37
N LEU A 16 -31.60 -8.79 -51.14
CA LEU A 16 -32.52 -8.69 -50.01
C LEU A 16 -32.12 -7.47 -49.17
N ALA A 17 -32.98 -6.46 -49.25
CA ALA A 17 -32.95 -5.27 -48.41
C ALA A 17 -33.20 -5.65 -46.95
N CYS A 18 -32.43 -5.09 -46.03
CA CYS A 18 -32.93 -4.74 -44.71
C CYS A 18 -31.98 -3.79 -43.99
N ALA A 19 -32.60 -2.78 -43.38
CA ALA A 19 -32.14 -2.02 -42.23
C ALA A 19 -30.94 -1.08 -42.42
N ALA A 20 -31.29 0.20 -42.56
CA ALA A 20 -30.51 1.28 -41.97
C ALA A 20 -30.20 0.95 -40.50
N CYS A 21 -28.94 0.68 -40.19
CA CYS A 21 -28.40 0.86 -38.84
C CYS A 21 -27.37 1.97 -38.94
N ALA A 22 -27.64 3.05 -38.22
CA ALA A 22 -26.72 4.14 -38.00
C ALA A 22 -25.34 3.59 -37.63
N ALA A 23 -24.30 4.17 -38.23
CA ALA A 23 -22.93 3.98 -37.80
C ALA A 23 -22.81 4.43 -36.35
N LEU A 24 -22.86 3.48 -35.42
CA LEU A 24 -22.35 3.63 -34.07
C LEU A 24 -21.07 2.81 -34.03
N ALA A 25 -19.95 3.53 -34.09
CA ALA A 25 -18.65 2.97 -33.77
C ALA A 25 -18.72 2.33 -32.37
N PRO A 26 -18.09 1.16 -32.15
CA PRO A 26 -17.93 0.62 -30.80
C PRO A 26 -17.08 1.62 -30.01
N GLN A 27 -17.71 2.28 -29.04
CA GLN A 27 -16.98 3.04 -28.04
C GLN A 27 -16.21 2.02 -27.22
N SER A 28 -14.89 2.07 -27.32
CA SER A 28 -13.99 1.57 -26.30
C SER A 28 -14.40 2.21 -24.98
N ASP A 29 -15.03 1.42 -24.11
CA ASP A 29 -15.20 1.74 -22.70
C ASP A 29 -13.82 1.75 -22.04
N ASP A 30 -13.04 2.79 -22.32
CA ASP A 30 -12.01 3.27 -21.41
C ASP A 30 -12.75 3.85 -20.20
N SER A 31 -13.18 2.95 -19.32
CA SER A 31 -13.57 3.32 -17.97
C SER A 31 -12.30 3.80 -17.28
N PRO A 32 -12.18 5.10 -16.91
CA PRO A 32 -11.06 5.53 -16.09
C PRO A 32 -11.32 4.93 -14.71
N SER A 33 -10.66 3.80 -14.43
CA SER A 33 -10.46 3.33 -13.07
C SER A 33 -9.72 4.45 -12.35
N SER A 34 -10.50 5.32 -11.72
CA SER A 34 -10.01 6.37 -10.87
C SER A 34 -9.58 5.68 -9.58
N GLN A 35 -8.45 4.97 -9.64
CA GLN A 35 -7.70 4.70 -8.42
C GLN A 35 -7.34 6.07 -7.87
N PRO A 36 -7.74 6.42 -6.62
CA PRO A 36 -7.19 7.61 -6.01
C PRO A 36 -5.68 7.47 -6.07
N ALA A 37 -5.02 8.44 -6.71
CA ALA A 37 -3.59 8.60 -6.62
C ALA A 37 -3.23 8.52 -5.15
N SER A 38 -2.26 7.68 -4.82
CA SER A 38 -1.73 7.44 -3.47
C SER A 38 -1.42 8.79 -2.82
N GLU A 39 -2.40 9.36 -2.13
CA GLU A 39 -2.26 10.64 -1.46
C GLU A 39 -1.44 10.37 -0.21
N LYS A 40 -0.35 11.14 -0.05
CA LYS A 40 0.56 11.05 1.08
C LYS A 40 -0.26 10.94 2.37
N PRO A 41 -0.18 9.83 3.13
CA PRO A 41 -0.95 9.71 4.36
C PRO A 41 -0.49 10.81 5.34
N VAL A 42 -1.43 11.69 5.68
CA VAL A 42 -1.23 12.75 6.69
C VAL A 42 -1.56 12.16 8.05
N TYR A 43 -0.54 11.97 8.88
CA TYR A 43 -0.70 11.41 10.22
C TYR A 43 -1.06 12.51 11.23
N ASN A 44 -2.30 13.00 11.19
CA ASN A 44 -2.84 13.87 12.23
C ASN A 44 -3.34 12.98 13.38
N GLY A 45 -2.51 12.83 14.43
CA GLY A 45 -2.87 12.05 15.62
C GLY A 45 -4.23 12.45 16.19
N SER A 46 -5.02 11.47 16.66
CA SER A 46 -6.32 11.71 17.28
C SER A 46 -6.23 12.13 18.75
N VAL A 47 -5.06 11.96 19.37
CA VAL A 47 -4.79 12.36 20.75
C VAL A 47 -4.06 13.72 20.77
N PRO A 48 -4.63 14.77 21.38
CA PRO A 48 -3.96 16.05 21.52
C PRO A 48 -2.69 15.92 22.35
N ILE A 49 -1.60 16.55 21.88
CA ILE A 49 -0.30 16.57 22.58
C ILE A 49 -0.45 17.07 24.03
N ALA A 50 -1.36 18.01 24.28
CA ALA A 50 -1.63 18.58 25.61
C ALA A 50 -2.20 17.56 26.62
N SER A 51 -2.71 16.42 26.15
CA SER A 51 -3.27 15.35 26.99
C SER A 51 -2.27 14.24 27.32
N LEU A 52 -1.04 14.36 26.82
CA LEU A 52 0.01 13.37 27.00
C LEU A 52 0.70 13.52 28.36
N SER A 53 1.20 12.41 28.88
CA SER A 53 2.04 12.38 30.07
C SER A 53 3.38 13.10 29.83
N PRO A 54 4.11 13.48 30.90
CA PRO A 54 5.42 14.13 30.76
C PRO A 54 6.42 13.32 29.93
N ASP A 55 6.43 11.99 30.06
CA ASP A 55 7.32 11.11 29.28
C ASP A 55 6.98 11.10 27.79
N GLU A 56 5.69 11.15 27.45
CA GLU A 56 5.18 11.22 26.09
C GLU A 56 5.43 12.61 25.46
N ALA A 57 5.35 13.68 26.26
CA ALA A 57 5.72 15.02 25.82
C ALA A 57 7.24 15.15 25.54
N ASP A 58 8.08 14.50 26.34
CA ASP A 58 9.54 14.44 26.08
C ASP A 58 9.84 13.63 24.80
N LEU A 59 9.12 12.53 24.57
CA LEU A 59 9.19 11.79 23.30
C LEU A 59 8.90 12.71 22.10
N ILE A 60 7.84 13.53 22.16
CA ILE A 60 7.51 14.50 21.10
C ILE A 60 8.64 15.48 20.85
N LYS A 61 9.16 16.09 21.90
CA LYS A 61 10.24 17.08 21.78
C LYS A 61 11.43 16.48 21.04
N ASN A 62 11.76 15.22 21.34
CA ASN A 62 12.85 14.52 20.68
C ASN A 62 12.53 14.12 19.23
N LEU A 63 11.29 13.72 18.93
CA LEU A 63 10.84 13.44 17.56
C LEU A 63 10.87 14.70 16.67
N GLN A 64 10.57 15.87 17.24
CA GLN A 64 10.65 17.16 16.53
C GLN A 64 12.09 17.66 16.36
N ALA A 65 12.98 17.33 17.30
CA ALA A 65 14.36 17.82 17.31
C ALA A 65 15.31 17.02 16.40
N LYS A 66 14.93 15.83 15.92
CA LYS A 66 15.79 14.94 15.13
C LYS A 66 15.31 14.80 13.69
N ASN A 67 16.27 14.75 12.76
CA ASN A 67 16.01 14.57 11.33
C ASN A 67 15.66 13.11 10.99
N ASN A 68 14.39 12.90 10.63
CA ASN A 68 13.74 12.02 9.64
C ASN A 68 14.29 10.64 9.23
N ALA A 69 15.35 10.06 9.80
CA ALA A 69 15.65 8.64 9.56
C ALA A 69 14.80 7.76 10.47
N TYR A 70 14.19 6.72 9.90
CA TYR A 70 13.30 5.83 10.64
C TYR A 70 13.99 5.12 11.80
N GLN A 71 15.23 4.67 11.63
CA GLN A 71 16.03 4.09 12.73
C GLN A 71 16.17 4.97 13.95
N ASP A 72 16.34 6.28 13.77
CA ASP A 72 16.50 7.20 14.90
C ASP A 72 15.19 7.31 15.68
N VAL A 73 14.06 7.34 14.97
CA VAL A 73 12.74 7.30 15.58
C VAL A 73 12.52 5.97 16.31
N LYS A 74 12.79 4.83 15.65
CA LYS A 74 12.65 3.50 16.27
C LYS A 74 13.50 3.37 17.53
N GLY A 75 14.78 3.75 17.47
CA GLY A 75 15.69 3.74 18.62
C GLY A 75 15.20 4.62 19.76
N LEU A 76 14.68 5.80 19.44
CA LEU A 76 14.18 6.74 20.45
C LEU A 76 12.88 6.26 21.13
N VAL A 77 11.93 5.79 20.33
CA VAL A 77 10.64 5.27 20.81
C VAL A 77 10.87 4.05 21.69
N THR A 78 11.70 3.10 21.25
CA THR A 78 12.02 1.90 22.03
C THR A 78 12.83 2.19 23.30
N ALA A 79 13.75 3.17 23.28
CA ALA A 79 14.46 3.62 24.48
C ALA A 79 13.53 4.21 25.56
N LYS A 80 12.34 4.69 25.16
CA LYS A 80 11.28 5.17 26.06
C LYS A 80 10.28 4.07 26.45
N GLY A 81 10.58 2.81 26.17
CA GLY A 81 9.78 1.65 26.61
C GLY A 81 8.57 1.33 25.74
N TRP A 82 8.40 2.02 24.62
CA TRP A 82 7.41 1.64 23.60
C TRP A 82 7.84 0.38 22.87
N ARG A 83 6.88 -0.42 22.42
CA ARG A 83 7.12 -1.70 21.76
C ARG A 83 6.48 -1.73 20.37
N PRO A 84 7.07 -2.46 19.41
CA PRO A 84 6.41 -2.73 18.12
C PRO A 84 5.00 -3.25 18.32
N LEU A 85 4.04 -2.67 17.60
CA LEU A 85 2.68 -3.21 17.53
C LEU A 85 2.59 -4.17 16.35
N VAL A 86 2.60 -5.46 16.65
CA VAL A 86 2.47 -6.53 15.65
C VAL A 86 1.11 -6.46 14.97
N CYS A 87 1.11 -6.47 13.65
CA CYS A 87 -0.08 -6.49 12.82
C CYS A 87 -0.25 -7.85 12.16
N ASP A 88 -1.26 -8.61 12.57
CA ASP A 88 -1.57 -9.93 12.01
C ASP A 88 -1.94 -9.85 10.51
N GLN A 89 -2.45 -8.69 10.06
CA GLN A 89 -2.81 -8.41 8.67
C GLN A 89 -1.66 -7.79 7.86
N CYS A 90 -0.43 -7.72 8.39
CA CYS A 90 0.67 -7.05 7.68
C CYS A 90 0.92 -7.62 6.28
N LYS A 91 0.87 -8.95 6.11
CA LYS A 91 1.11 -9.58 4.80
C LYS A 91 0.02 -9.23 3.79
N GLU A 92 -1.25 -9.26 4.22
CA GLU A 92 -2.38 -8.78 3.42
C GLU A 92 -2.20 -7.30 3.02
N ASN A 93 -1.77 -6.46 3.97
CA ASN A 93 -1.59 -5.02 3.76
C ASN A 93 -0.36 -4.63 2.91
N VAL A 94 0.63 -5.53 2.74
CA VAL A 94 1.88 -5.27 2.00
C VAL A 94 1.90 -5.99 0.66
N VAL A 95 1.42 -7.22 0.61
CA VAL A 95 1.43 -8.07 -0.59
C VAL A 95 0.11 -7.93 -1.36
N GLY A 96 -1.02 -7.84 -0.64
CA GLY A 96 -2.37 -7.86 -1.21
C GLY A 96 -3.25 -8.96 -0.62
N GLY A 97 -4.52 -8.99 -1.02
CA GLY A 97 -5.50 -9.99 -0.55
C GLY A 97 -5.24 -11.43 -0.98
N ASP A 98 -4.31 -11.65 -1.91
CA ASP A 98 -3.84 -12.94 -2.42
C ASP A 98 -2.48 -13.36 -1.82
N TYR A 99 -2.08 -12.77 -0.69
CA TYR A 99 -0.76 -12.97 -0.12
C TYR A 99 -0.44 -14.44 0.16
N GLU A 100 -1.41 -15.30 0.50
CA GLU A 100 -1.18 -16.73 0.73
C GLU A 100 -0.68 -17.44 -0.54
N GLU A 101 -1.25 -17.15 -1.71
CA GLU A 101 -0.83 -17.72 -2.99
C GLU A 101 0.52 -17.15 -3.41
N VAL A 102 0.67 -15.83 -3.33
CA VAL A 102 1.92 -15.14 -3.71
C VAL A 102 3.09 -15.60 -2.83
N CYS A 103 2.89 -15.68 -1.52
CA CYS A 103 3.93 -16.07 -0.58
C CYS A 103 4.17 -17.57 -0.49
N SER A 104 3.21 -18.42 -0.86
CA SER A 104 3.49 -19.86 -1.01
C SER A 104 4.30 -20.16 -2.28
N THR A 105 4.06 -19.40 -3.35
CA THR A 105 4.78 -19.54 -4.63
C THR A 105 6.20 -18.96 -4.55
N ASN A 106 6.37 -17.81 -3.88
CA ASN A 106 7.67 -17.19 -3.65
C ASN A 106 7.89 -16.80 -2.17
N PRO A 107 8.13 -17.79 -1.28
CA PRO A 107 8.24 -17.57 0.16
C PRO A 107 9.47 -16.74 0.55
N ASN A 108 10.42 -16.59 -0.36
CA ASN A 108 11.64 -15.83 -0.12
C ASN A 108 11.58 -14.40 -0.66
N SER A 109 10.44 -13.97 -1.23
CA SER A 109 10.29 -12.59 -1.66
C SER A 109 10.42 -11.63 -0.46
N PRO A 110 11.03 -10.44 -0.64
CA PRO A 110 11.13 -9.47 0.45
C PRO A 110 9.79 -9.07 1.04
N ALA A 111 8.75 -8.93 0.21
CA ALA A 111 7.39 -8.59 0.63
C ALA A 111 6.79 -9.62 1.60
N CYS A 112 7.08 -10.91 1.41
CA CYS A 112 6.56 -11.98 2.26
C CYS A 112 7.28 -12.12 3.60
N LYS A 113 8.48 -11.54 3.73
CA LYS A 113 9.33 -11.63 4.93
C LYS A 113 9.40 -10.34 5.74
N ILE A 114 9.04 -9.20 5.14
CA ILE A 114 9.25 -7.91 5.78
C ILE A 114 8.45 -7.76 7.07
N CYS A 115 7.24 -8.31 7.14
CA CYS A 115 6.41 -8.30 8.35
C CYS A 115 7.05 -9.05 9.52
N ASP A 116 7.88 -10.07 9.25
CA ASP A 116 8.60 -10.81 10.29
C ASP A 116 9.87 -10.05 10.74
N SER A 117 10.45 -9.25 9.85
CA SER A 117 11.67 -8.46 10.10
C SER A 117 11.39 -7.10 10.75
N LEU A 118 10.23 -6.52 10.44
CA LEU A 118 9.72 -5.25 10.95
C LEU A 118 8.38 -5.49 11.65
N PRO A 119 8.38 -5.99 12.90
CA PRO A 119 7.15 -6.31 13.62
C PRO A 119 6.23 -5.10 13.82
N GLU A 120 6.77 -3.88 13.74
CA GLU A 120 5.98 -2.65 13.80
C GLU A 120 5.35 -2.24 12.45
N LEU A 121 5.66 -2.92 11.34
CA LEU A 121 5.10 -2.63 10.04
C LEU A 121 3.63 -3.03 10.00
N ASN A 122 2.76 -2.07 9.68
CA ASN A 122 1.33 -2.30 9.54
C ASN A 122 0.93 -2.44 8.07
N SER A 123 1.44 -1.55 7.21
CA SER A 123 1.17 -1.54 5.78
C SER A 123 2.32 -0.87 5.03
N CYS A 124 2.50 -1.23 3.76
CA CYS A 124 3.34 -0.46 2.86
C CYS A 124 2.79 -0.54 1.44
N SER A 125 2.60 0.62 0.81
CA SER A 125 2.12 0.73 -0.56
C SER A 125 3.26 0.44 -1.56
N GLY A 126 2.87 0.06 -2.79
CA GLY A 126 3.82 -0.24 -3.86
C GLY A 126 4.66 0.95 -4.32
N ASP A 127 4.26 2.18 -3.99
CA ASP A 127 5.01 3.43 -4.21
C ASP A 127 5.89 3.84 -3.01
N GLY A 128 5.96 3.01 -1.96
CA GLY A 128 6.95 3.14 -0.89
C GLY A 128 6.50 3.93 0.33
N TYR A 129 5.21 4.28 0.47
CA TYR A 129 4.70 4.81 1.73
C TYR A 129 4.36 3.67 2.69
N CYS A 130 5.03 3.64 3.85
CA CYS A 130 4.74 2.65 4.87
C CYS A 130 4.20 3.28 6.15
N LEU A 131 3.43 2.49 6.90
CA LEU A 131 2.90 2.81 8.21
C LEU A 131 3.54 1.90 9.26
N MET A 132 4.25 2.51 10.20
CA MET A 132 4.85 1.83 11.35
C MET A 132 4.05 2.15 12.62
N GLN A 133 3.90 1.19 13.52
CA GLN A 133 3.10 1.33 14.73
C GLN A 133 3.81 0.83 15.98
N PHE A 134 3.77 1.65 17.03
CA PHE A 134 4.27 1.30 18.34
C PHE A 134 3.16 1.48 19.36
N HIS A 135 3.13 0.64 20.38
CA HIS A 135 2.24 0.82 21.51
C HIS A 135 3.05 1.14 22.77
N SER A 136 2.47 1.99 23.62
CA SER A 136 2.99 2.18 24.96
C SER A 136 2.69 0.92 25.79
N GLY A 137 3.66 0.42 26.55
CA GLY A 137 3.44 -0.73 27.42
C GLY A 137 2.44 -0.44 28.55
N ASN A 138 2.26 0.84 28.89
CA ASN A 138 1.61 1.27 30.13
C ASN A 138 0.32 2.06 29.86
N SER A 139 0.15 2.58 28.63
CA SER A 139 -1.00 3.38 28.22
C SER A 139 -1.70 2.75 27.03
N LYS A 140 -2.99 3.05 26.84
CA LYS A 140 -3.76 2.64 25.65
C LYS A 140 -3.39 3.46 24.41
N LEU A 141 -2.15 3.95 24.33
CA LEU A 141 -1.70 4.80 23.23
C LEU A 141 -0.94 4.01 22.17
N ILE A 142 -1.17 4.41 20.94
CA ILE A 142 -0.47 3.95 19.75
C ILE A 142 0.21 5.16 19.12
N LEU A 143 1.49 5.05 18.83
CA LEU A 143 2.24 5.97 18.00
C LEU A 143 2.25 5.40 16.58
N LYS A 144 1.67 6.13 15.64
CA LYS A 144 1.79 5.83 14.21
C LYS A 144 2.88 6.71 13.61
N VAL A 145 3.78 6.10 12.85
CA VAL A 145 4.87 6.78 12.14
C VAL A 145 4.74 6.46 10.67
N GLY A 146 4.54 7.50 9.88
CA GLY A 146 4.61 7.44 8.42
C GLY A 146 6.04 7.45 7.94
N THR A 147 6.35 6.57 6.99
CA THR A 147 7.65 6.55 6.33
C THR A 147 7.50 6.53 4.82
N TYR A 148 8.58 6.87 4.12
CA TYR A 148 8.70 6.79 2.67
C TYR A 148 10.06 6.22 2.26
N GLY A 149 10.06 5.34 1.26
CA GLY A 149 11.24 4.72 0.68
C GLY A 149 11.01 3.24 0.38
N ASP A 150 12.07 2.57 -0.06
CA ASP A 150 12.05 1.11 -0.24
C ASP A 150 12.10 0.43 1.14
N TYR A 151 11.05 -0.30 1.51
CA TYR A 151 11.01 -1.01 2.81
C TYR A 151 12.14 -2.05 2.93
N ARG A 152 12.71 -2.51 1.82
CA ARG A 152 13.88 -3.41 1.81
C ARG A 152 15.14 -2.72 2.32
N ASP A 153 15.18 -1.39 2.24
CA ASP A 153 16.26 -0.55 2.72
C ASP A 153 16.04 -0.05 4.15
N ALA A 154 14.97 -0.50 4.84
CA ALA A 154 14.87 -0.31 6.29
C ALA A 154 16.18 -0.84 6.91
N PRO A 155 16.94 0.00 7.63
CA PRO A 155 16.50 1.13 8.47
C PRO A 155 16.37 2.54 7.85
N ASN A 156 16.76 2.76 6.60
CA ASN A 156 17.03 4.09 6.04
C ASN A 156 15.80 4.84 5.49
N LEU A 157 14.60 4.41 5.89
CA LEU A 157 13.35 5.05 5.46
C LEU A 157 13.26 6.48 5.97
N MET A 158 12.69 7.37 5.16
CA MET A 158 12.43 8.76 5.53
C MET A 158 11.12 8.85 6.30
N VAL A 159 11.11 9.49 7.47
CA VAL A 159 9.88 9.77 8.22
C VAL A 159 9.13 10.91 7.55
N THR A 160 7.85 10.69 7.27
CA THR A 160 6.98 11.64 6.57
C THR A 160 5.96 12.31 7.48
N GLY A 161 5.72 11.74 8.67
CA GLY A 161 4.84 12.26 9.71
C GLY A 161 4.68 11.27 10.85
N TRP A 162 4.08 11.69 11.96
CA TRP A 162 3.75 10.83 13.09
C TRP A 162 2.60 11.41 13.91
N GLY A 163 1.92 10.56 14.69
CA GLY A 163 0.84 10.99 15.59
C GLY A 163 0.45 9.95 16.62
N PHE A 164 -0.14 10.40 17.73
CA PHE A 164 -0.68 9.55 18.78
C PHE A 164 -2.16 9.26 18.57
N TYR A 165 -2.54 8.02 18.87
CA TYR A 165 -3.89 7.50 18.74
C TYR A 165 -4.22 6.69 20.00
N THR A 166 -5.50 6.54 20.30
CA THR A 166 -5.95 5.54 21.26
C THR A 166 -6.06 4.18 20.57
N LYS A 167 -5.71 3.10 21.28
CA LYS A 167 -6.08 1.75 20.89
C LYS A 167 -7.62 1.69 20.85
N ALA A 168 -8.19 1.19 19.75
CA ALA A 168 -9.61 0.92 19.70
C ALA A 168 -9.99 -0.02 20.85
N SER A 169 -11.13 0.22 21.49
CA SER A 169 -11.66 -0.70 22.48
C SER A 169 -12.14 -1.94 21.73
N ASP A 170 -11.51 -3.09 22.02
CA ASP A 170 -11.99 -4.40 21.58
C ASP A 170 -13.40 -4.68 22.15
#